data_AF-A0A7H8QVH6-F1
#
_entry.id   AF-A0A7H8QVH6-F1
#
_cell.length_a   1.000
_cell.length_b   1.000
_cell.length_c   1.000
_cell.angle_alpha   90.00
_cell.angle_beta   90.00
_cell.angle_gamma   90.00
#
_symmetry.space_group_name_H-M   'P 1'
#
loop_
_entity.id
_entity.type
_entity.pdbx_description
1 polymer ?
#
loop_
_entity_poly.entity_id
_entity_poly.type
_entity_poly.pdbx_seq_one_letter_code
_entity_poly.pdbx_strand_id
1 'polypeptide(L)' 'VFSKLAKSQYPNVSIDERTDIRKRQVLNILMSDSQRSYCLALRDLEDETATTENLASWVITELYDLVNARYIGYGIF' A
#
# COMPACT_ATOMS: atom_id res chain seq x y z
N VAL A 1 3.39 -15.15 2.60
CA VAL A 1 2.41 -14.31 3.33
C VAL A 1 1.44 -13.65 2.36
N PHE A 2 1.93 -12.96 1.32
CA PHE A 2 1.11 -12.29 0.29
C PHE A 2 0.24 -13.22 -0.58
N SER A 3 0.66 -14.46 -0.84
CA SER A 3 -0.18 -15.47 -1.52
C SER A 3 -1.46 -15.86 -0.73
N LYS A 4 -1.52 -15.54 0.57
CA LYS A 4 -2.73 -15.70 1.40
C LYS A 4 -3.63 -14.47 1.32
N LEU A 5 -3.07 -13.26 1.18
CA LEU A 5 -3.82 -12.01 1.01
C LEU A 5 -4.58 -11.95 -0.30
N ALA A 6 -3.96 -12.35 -1.41
CA ALA A 6 -4.62 -12.46 -2.72
C ALA A 6 -5.77 -13.50 -2.72
N LYS A 7 -5.79 -14.41 -1.74
CA LYS A 7 -6.83 -15.43 -1.54
C LYS A 7 -7.78 -15.09 -0.38
N SER A 8 -7.65 -13.90 0.22
CA SER A 8 -8.57 -13.46 1.28
C SER A 8 -9.96 -13.25 0.70
N GLN A 9 -10.99 -13.76 1.37
CA GLN A 9 -12.38 -13.56 0.96
C GLN A 9 -12.87 -12.13 1.19
N TYR A 10 -12.21 -11.38 2.08
CA TYR A 10 -12.61 -10.03 2.47
C TYR A 10 -11.38 -9.11 2.54
N PRO A 11 -10.73 -8.82 1.40
CA PRO A 11 -9.63 -7.89 1.36
C PRO A 11 -10.16 -6.47 1.58
N ASN A 12 -9.60 -5.77 2.57
CA ASN A 12 -9.85 -4.35 2.78
C ASN A 12 -8.55 -3.57 2.58
N VAL A 13 -8.62 -2.49 1.79
CA VAL A 13 -7.48 -1.61 1.51
C VAL A 13 -7.71 -0.29 2.23
N SER A 14 -6.75 0.11 3.05
CA SER A 14 -6.75 1.40 3.73
C SER A 14 -5.61 2.23 3.17
N ILE A 15 -5.94 3.43 2.71
CA ILE A 15 -4.99 4.39 2.16
C ILE A 15 -5.01 5.59 3.11
N ASP A 16 -3.84 5.96 3.58
CA ASP A 16 -3.70 6.98 4.60
C ASP A 16 -2.46 7.82 4.30
N GLU A 17 -2.67 9.13 4.27
CA GLU A 17 -1.62 10.11 4.08
C GLU A 17 -1.21 10.65 5.45
N ARG A 18 0.07 10.51 5.81
CA ARG A 18 0.59 10.90 7.12
C ARG A 18 1.96 11.55 7.00
N THR A 19 2.34 12.24 8.06
CA THR A 19 3.70 12.70 8.24
C THR A 19 4.48 11.67 9.06
N ASP A 20 5.61 11.18 8.54
CA ASP A 20 6.45 10.22 9.25
C ASP A 20 7.32 10.88 10.36
N ILE A 21 8.05 10.08 11.13
CA ILE A 21 8.94 10.57 12.21
C ILE A 21 10.07 11.48 11.70
N ARG A 22 10.34 11.46 10.39
CA ARG A 22 11.33 12.31 9.71
C ARG A 22 10.70 13.58 9.14
N LYS A 23 9.42 13.83 9.43
CA LYS A 23 8.61 14.96 8.95
C LYS A 23 8.31 14.93 7.44
N ARG A 24 8.44 13.77 6.81
CA ARG A 24 8.15 13.59 5.38
C ARG A 24 6.68 13.25 5.21
N GLN A 25 6.05 13.80 4.19
CA GLN A 25 4.69 13.44 3.83
C GLN A 25 4.74 12.09 3.11
N VAL A 26 4.02 11.10 3.61
CA VAL A 26 4.04 9.74 3.10
C VAL A 26 2.64 9.22 2.83
N LEU A 27 2.49 8.45 1.75
CA LEU A 27 1.28 7.69 1.46
C LEU A 27 1.50 6.24 1.90
N ASN A 28 0.67 5.79 2.84
CA ASN A 28 0.64 4.42 3.30
C ASN A 28 -0.50 3.65 2.63
N ILE A 29 -0.18 2.51 2.05
CA ILE A 29 -1.17 1.57 1.52
C ILE A 29 -1.10 0.31 2.36
N LEU A 30 -2.16 0.09 3.13
CA LEU A 30 -2.32 -1.06 4.01
C LEU A 30 -3.39 -1.97 3.44
N MET A 31 -3.18 -3.27 3.56
CA MET A 31 -4.20 -4.27 3.28
C MET A 31 -4.48 -5.09 4.52
N SER A 32 -5.74 -5.28 4.82
CA SER A 32 -6.19 -6.12 5.92
C SER A 32 -7.12 -7.21 5.44
N ASP A 33 -7.09 -8.34 6.14
CA ASP A 33 -8.12 -9.36 6.10
C ASP A 33 -8.81 -9.44 7.46
N SER A 34 -9.66 -10.46 7.65
CA SER A 34 -10.39 -10.67 8.92
C SER A 34 -9.51 -10.99 10.12
N GLN A 35 -8.20 -11.20 9.93
CA GLN A 35 -7.28 -11.65 10.97
C GLN A 35 -6.05 -10.75 11.13
N ARG A 36 -5.57 -10.10 10.06
CA ARG A 36 -4.27 -9.43 10.01
C ARG A 36 -4.27 -8.22 9.09
N SER A 37 -3.38 -7.28 9.39
CA SER A 37 -3.05 -6.14 8.54
C SER A 37 -1.62 -6.24 8.04
N TYR A 38 -1.39 -5.78 6.82
CA TYR A 38 -0.13 -5.86 6.11
C TYR A 38 0.16 -4.52 5.46
N CYS A 39 1.40 -4.05 5.58
CA CYS A 39 1.87 -2.91 4.81
C CYS A 39 2.18 -3.38 3.39
N LEU A 40 1.49 -2.81 2.39
CA LEU A 40 1.78 -3.06 0.98
C LEU A 40 2.90 -2.13 0.52
N ALA A 41 2.66 -0.83 0.61
CA ALA A 41 3.57 0.19 0.11
C ALA A 41 3.61 1.41 1.05
N LEU A 42 4.77 2.05 1.08
CA LEU A 42 5.01 3.34 1.72
C LEU A 42 5.74 4.22 0.72
N ARG A 43 5.08 5.30 0.27
CA ARG A 43 5.61 6.23 -0.73
C ARG A 43 5.95 7.55 -0.06
N ASP A 44 7.11 8.10 -0.39
CA ASP A 44 7.49 9.46 -0.02
C ASP A 44 6.87 10.45 -1.02
N LEU A 45 6.22 11.51 -0.53
CA LEU A 45 5.53 12.52 -1.33
C LEU A 45 6.28 13.85 -1.40
N GLU A 46 7.45 14.00 -0.76
CA GLU A 46 8.15 15.29 -0.68
C GLU A 46 8.48 15.92 -2.05
N ASP A 47 8.77 15.10 -3.07
CA ASP A 47 9.21 15.57 -4.39
C ASP A 47 8.15 15.38 -5.50
N GLU A 48 6.96 14.85 -5.17
CA GLU A 48 5.93 14.54 -6.16
C GLU A 48 4.74 15.50 -6.05
N THR A 49 4.21 15.95 -7.19
CA THR A 49 2.92 16.62 -7.22
C THR A 49 1.84 15.60 -6.85
N ALA A 50 1.47 15.58 -5.57
CA ALA A 50 0.41 14.75 -5.00
C ALA A 50 -0.99 15.20 -5.46
N THR A 51 -1.22 15.16 -6.78
CA THR A 51 -2.57 15.35 -7.33
C THR A 51 -3.39 14.08 -7.10
N THR A 52 -4.71 14.25 -7.08
CA THR A 52 -5.65 13.13 -6.94
C THR A 52 -5.44 12.07 -8.02
N GLU A 53 -5.15 12.46 -9.28
CA GLU A 53 -4.90 11.50 -10.35
C GLU A 53 -3.63 10.68 -10.13
N ASN A 54 -2.55 11.33 -9.69
CA ASN A 54 -1.26 10.67 -9.46
C ASN A 54 -1.37 9.66 -8.31
N LEU A 55 -1.99 10.08 -7.19
CA LEU A 55 -2.22 9.21 -6.04
C LEU A 55 -3.08 7.99 -6.41
N ALA A 56 -4.16 8.19 -7.16
CA ALA A 56 -5.03 7.11 -7.61
C ALA A 56 -4.29 6.13 -8.54
N SER A 57 -3.50 6.65 -9.48
CA SER A 57 -2.69 5.84 -10.41
C SER A 57 -1.69 4.95 -9.67
N TRP A 58 -1.03 5.47 -8.64
CA TRP A 58 -0.08 4.70 -7.83
C TRP A 58 -0.77 3.61 -7.03
N VAL A 59 -1.86 3.93 -6.34
CA VAL A 59 -2.66 2.95 -5.59
C VAL A 59 -3.09 1.79 -6.50
N ILE A 60 -3.58 2.11 -7.69
CA ILE A 60 -4.00 1.09 -8.67
C ILE A 60 -2.81 0.22 -9.07
N THR A 61 -1.64 0.80 -9.31
CA THR A 61 -0.43 0.07 -9.69
C THR A 61 0.00 -0.91 -8.61
N GLU A 62 0.08 -0.47 -7.35
CA GLU A 62 0.48 -1.31 -6.21
C GLU A 62 -0.50 -2.46 -5.99
N LEU A 63 -1.81 -2.20 -6.10
CA LEU A 63 -2.83 -3.24 -5.98
C LEU A 63 -2.82 -4.21 -7.16
N TYR A 64 -2.54 -3.73 -8.37
CA TYR A 64 -2.44 -4.59 -9.56
C TYR A 64 -1.27 -5.57 -9.46
N ASP A 65 -0.12 -5.11 -8.98
CA ASP A 65 1.06 -5.97 -8.76
C ASP A 65 0.80 -7.03 -7.68
N LEU A 66 0.01 -6.68 -6.66
CA LEU A 66 -0.42 -7.61 -5.64
C LEU A 66 -1.35 -8.71 -6.21
N VAL A 67 -2.36 -8.33 -7.01
CA VAL A 67 -3.30 -9.27 -7.63
C VAL A 67 -2.59 -10.26 -8.55
N ASN A 68 -1.60 -9.79 -9.30
CA ASN A 68 -0.84 -10.62 -10.24
C ASN A 68 0.27 -11.44 -9.57
N ALA A 69 0.36 -11.44 -8.23
CA ALA A 69 1.41 -12.11 -7.46
C ALA A 69 2.84 -11.71 -7.90
N ARG A 70 3.00 -10.53 -8.49
CA ARG A 70 4.31 -9.95 -8.88
C ARG A 70 4.98 -9.20 -7.74
N TYR A 71 4.30 -9.14 -6.58
CA TYR A 71 4.77 -8.41 -5.41
C TYR A 71 5.99 -9.07 -4.76
N ILE A 72 7.15 -8.42 -4.88
CA ILE A 72 8.37 -8.70 -4.12
C ILE A 72 8.35 -7.77 -2.89
N GLY A 73 7.37 -7.96 -1.99
CA GLY A 73 7.22 -7.10 -0.83
C GLY A 73 8.37 -7.26 0.16
N TYR A 74 8.97 -6.14 0.60
CA TYR A 74 9.92 -6.10 1.70
C TYR A 74 9.19 -6.44 3.00
N GLY A 75 9.51 -7.59 3.60
CA GLY A 75 8.99 -7.96 4.92
C GLY A 75 9.51 -7.00 5.98
N ILE A 76 8.60 -6.23 6.59
CA ILE A 76 8.92 -5.48 7.81
C ILE A 76 8.47 -6.36 8.98
N PHE A 77 9.46 -6.73 9.80
CA PHE A 77 9.32 -7.56 11.01
C PHE A 77 8.51 -6.87 12.09
#